data_AF-A0A132N922-F1
#
_entry.id   AF-A0A132N922-F1
#
_cell.length_a   1.000
_cell.length_b   1.000
_cell.length_c   1.000
_cell.angle_alpha   90.00
_cell.angle_beta   90.00
_cell.angle_gamma   90.00
#
_symmetry.space_group_name_H-M   'P 1'
#
loop_
_entity.id
_entity.type
_entity.pdbx_description
1 polymer ?
#
loop_
_entity_poly.entity_id
_entity_poly.type
_entity_poly.pdbx_seq_one_letter_code
_entity_poly.pdbx_strand_id
1 'polypeptide(L)'
;MTHGRACAARIRERAEHEGWPLVHTAAQITACCQVPPLRAWRLAHGMPLEEAAQRLIEICAEAGLRQPKLRKGDLEFPRFGGHPITGR
;
A
#
# COMPACT_ATOMS: atom_id res chain seq x y z
N MET A 1 13.70 9.91 10.10
CA MET A 1 12.75 9.14 10.91
C MET A 1 11.89 8.30 9.98
N THR A 2 11.98 6.98 10.05
CA THR A 2 11.32 6.09 9.07
C THR A 2 9.87 5.86 9.50
N HIS A 3 8.97 6.73 9.03
CA HIS A 3 7.52 6.56 9.21
C HIS A 3 7.06 5.36 8.38
N GLY A 4 6.82 4.22 9.04
CA GLY A 4 6.46 2.97 8.40
C GLY A 4 5.17 2.38 8.97
N ARG A 5 5.13 1.04 9.11
CA ARG A 5 3.94 0.29 9.55
C ARG A 5 3.32 0.81 10.86
N ALA A 6 4.14 1.24 11.82
CA ALA A 6 3.67 1.80 13.08
C ALA A 6 2.87 3.12 12.89
N CYS A 7 3.24 3.96 11.92
CA CYS A 7 2.51 5.20 11.66
C CYS A 7 1.18 4.92 10.97
N ALA A 8 1.16 4.00 10.02
CA ALA A 8 -0.07 3.56 9.39
C ALA A 8 -1.04 2.90 10.38
N ALA A 9 -0.54 2.17 11.37
CA ALA A 9 -1.37 1.60 12.43
C ALA A 9 -2.08 2.68 13.26
N ARG A 10 -1.37 3.73 13.68
CA ARG A 10 -1.98 4.87 14.41
C ARG A 10 -3.00 5.64 13.57
N ILE A 11 -2.72 5.85 12.29
CA ILE A 11 -3.65 6.53 11.39
C ILE A 11 -4.92 5.69 11.19
N ARG A 12 -4.80 4.35 11.14
CA ARG A 12 -5.97 3.45 11.09
C ARG A 12 -6.78 3.50 12.37
N GLU A 13 -6.15 3.40 13.53
CA GLU A 13 -6.85 3.50 14.82
C GLU A 13 -7.63 4.82 14.93
N ARG A 14 -7.00 5.92 14.52
CA ARG A 14 -7.66 7.23 14.43
C ARG A 14 -8.82 7.23 13.42
N ALA A 15 -8.61 6.66 12.25
CA ALA A 15 -9.63 6.55 11.22
C ALA A 15 -10.84 5.72 11.67
N GLU A 16 -10.62 4.64 12.42
CA GLU A 16 -11.68 3.81 13.02
C GLU A 16 -12.47 4.60 14.06
N HIS A 17 -11.77 5.33 14.93
CA HIS A 17 -12.39 6.18 15.94
C HIS A 17 -13.22 7.33 15.33
N GLU A 18 -12.73 7.94 14.25
CA GLU A 18 -13.38 9.07 13.57
C GLU A 18 -14.33 8.64 12.43
N GLY A 19 -14.45 7.34 12.15
CA GLY A 19 -15.31 6.81 11.08
C GLY A 19 -14.88 7.22 9.68
N TRP A 20 -13.58 7.40 9.43
CA TRP A 20 -13.07 7.83 8.13
C TRP A 20 -13.25 6.74 7.06
N PRO A 21 -13.58 7.13 5.81
CA PRO A 21 -13.55 6.20 4.69
C PRO A 21 -12.10 5.83 4.33
N LEU A 22 -11.89 4.63 3.80
CA LEU A 22 -10.58 4.09 3.42
C LEU A 22 -9.76 5.02 2.51
N VAL A 23 -10.43 5.72 1.58
CA VAL A 23 -9.78 6.69 0.69
C VAL A 23 -9.15 7.86 1.46
N HIS A 24 -9.80 8.31 2.53
CA HIS A 24 -9.30 9.38 3.38
C HIS A 24 -8.14 8.88 4.25
N THR A 25 -8.27 7.69 4.84
CA THR A 25 -7.19 7.03 5.58
C THR A 25 -5.93 6.85 4.71
N ALA A 26 -6.09 6.39 3.46
CA ALA A 26 -4.99 6.26 2.52
C ALA A 26 -4.34 7.62 2.19
N ALA A 27 -5.14 8.66 1.96
CA ALA A 27 -4.62 10.01 1.72
C ALA A 27 -3.79 10.54 2.90
N GLN A 28 -4.23 10.30 4.13
CA GLN A 28 -3.50 10.67 5.35
C GLN A 28 -2.19 9.89 5.49
N ILE A 29 -2.19 8.60 5.16
CA ILE A 29 -0.97 7.78 5.15
C ILE A 29 0.01 8.26 4.07
N THR A 30 -0.46 8.62 2.86
CA THR A 30 0.39 9.20 1.81
C THR A 30 1.01 10.52 2.27
N ALA A 31 0.22 11.42 2.85
CA ALA A 31 0.70 12.72 3.32
C ALA A 31 1.72 12.59 4.46
N CYS A 32 1.47 11.68 5.41
CA CYS A 32 2.31 11.51 6.59
C CYS A 32 3.59 10.70 6.31
N CYS A 33 3.46 9.55 5.65
CA CYS A 33 4.56 8.61 5.44
C CYS A 33 5.30 8.83 4.11
N GLN A 34 4.82 9.74 3.25
CA GLN A 34 5.35 10.00 1.91
C GLN A 34 5.53 8.72 1.08
N VAL A 35 4.59 7.79 1.21
CA VAL A 35 4.59 6.53 0.45
C VAL A 35 3.70 6.65 -0.79
N PRO A 36 4.01 5.89 -1.87
CA PRO A 36 3.18 5.88 -3.06
C PRO A 36 1.70 5.55 -2.75
N PRO A 37 0.73 6.11 -3.49
CA PRO A 37 -0.70 5.93 -3.22
C PRO A 37 -1.12 4.47 -3.08
N LEU A 38 -0.63 3.58 -3.94
CA LEU A 38 -0.93 2.14 -3.87
C LEU A 38 -0.46 1.50 -2.56
N ARG A 39 0.72 1.91 -2.07
CA ARG A 39 1.23 1.43 -0.78
C ARG A 39 0.42 1.99 0.37
N ALA A 40 0.03 3.26 0.31
CA ALA A 40 -0.83 3.87 1.32
C ALA A 40 -2.20 3.18 1.38
N TRP A 41 -2.79 2.85 0.24
CA TRP A 41 -4.06 2.13 0.14
C TRP A 41 -4.00 0.76 0.82
N ARG A 42 -2.94 -0.01 0.54
CA ARG A 42 -2.71 -1.30 1.20
C ARG A 42 -2.52 -1.15 2.70
N LEU A 43 -1.77 -0.15 3.13
CA LEU A 43 -1.55 0.14 4.55
C LEU A 43 -2.83 0.58 5.26
N ALA A 44 -3.69 1.37 4.60
CA ALA A 44 -5.00 1.77 5.12
C ALA A 44 -5.91 0.57 5.36
N HIS A 45 -5.83 -0.43 4.48
CA HIS A 45 -6.53 -1.71 4.62
C HIS A 45 -5.91 -2.66 5.65
N GLY A 46 -4.70 -2.40 6.14
CA GLY A 46 -3.98 -3.35 6.98
C GLY A 46 -3.48 -4.60 6.27
N MET A 47 -3.59 -4.67 4.94
CA MET A 47 -3.30 -5.88 4.20
C MET A 47 -1.79 -6.05 3.94
N PRO A 48 -1.24 -7.27 4.15
CA PRO A 48 0.05 -7.62 3.61
C PRO A 48 0.04 -7.60 2.07
N LEU A 49 1.22 -7.63 1.44
CA LEU A 49 1.33 -7.51 -0.02
C LEU A 49 0.69 -8.68 -0.75
N GLU A 50 0.94 -9.87 -0.22
CA GLU A 50 0.42 -11.13 -0.75
C GLU A 50 -1.11 -11.15 -0.72
N GLU A 51 -1.72 -10.67 0.36
CA GLU A 51 -3.18 -10.59 0.46
C GLU A 51 -3.77 -9.54 -0.48
N ALA A 52 -3.15 -8.37 -0.61
CA ALA A 52 -3.57 -7.37 -1.59
C ALA A 52 -3.46 -7.88 -3.05
N ALA A 53 -2.42 -8.65 -3.34
CA ALA A 53 -2.24 -9.32 -4.63
C ALA A 53 -3.32 -10.37 -4.89
N GLN A 54 -3.64 -11.19 -3.89
CA GLN A 54 -4.69 -12.19 -3.96
C GLN A 54 -6.07 -11.55 -4.20
N ARG A 55 -6.40 -10.48 -3.46
CA ARG A 55 -7.65 -9.72 -3.66
C ARG A 55 -7.75 -9.11 -5.05
N LEU A 56 -6.64 -8.64 -5.61
CA LEU A 56 -6.62 -8.14 -6.99
C LEU A 56 -6.91 -9.26 -8.00
N ILE A 57 -6.36 -10.46 -7.81
CA ILE A 57 -6.63 -11.63 -8.66
C ILE A 57 -8.12 -11.98 -8.60
N GLU A 58 -8.71 -12.00 -7.40
CA GLU A 58 -10.14 -12.29 -7.19
C GLU A 58 -11.02 -11.28 -7.93
N ILE A 59 -10.79 -9.98 -7.73
CA ILE A 59 -11.56 -8.92 -8.40
C ILE A 59 -11.44 -9.04 -9.93
N CYS A 60 -10.25 -9.34 -10.44
CA CYS A 60 -10.07 -9.54 -11.87
C CYS A 60 -10.86 -10.76 -12.37
N ALA A 61 -10.87 -11.87 -11.61
CA ALA A 61 -11.65 -13.04 -11.97
C ALA A 61 -13.17 -12.76 -11.94
N GLU A 62 -13.67 -12.09 -10.90
CA GLU A 62 -15.07 -11.71 -10.75
C GLU A 62 -15.55 -10.77 -11.86
N ALA A 63 -14.71 -9.79 -12.22
CA ALA A 63 -15.01 -8.82 -13.27
C ALA A 63 -14.80 -9.38 -14.70
N GLY A 64 -14.38 -10.65 -14.85
CA GLY A 64 -14.04 -11.25 -16.14
C GLY A 64 -12.84 -10.57 -16.83
N LEU A 65 -12.01 -9.87 -16.05
CA LEU A 65 -10.84 -9.15 -16.52
C LEU A 65 -9.64 -10.10 -16.60
N ARG A 66 -8.71 -9.76 -17.50
CA ARG A 66 -7.45 -10.49 -17.61
C ARG A 66 -6.67 -10.36 -16.29
N GLN A 67 -6.27 -11.50 -15.73
CA GLN A 67 -5.47 -11.53 -14.52
C GLN A 67 -4.14 -10.77 -14.71
N PRO A 68 -3.74 -9.94 -13.73
CA PRO A 68 -2.47 -9.24 -13.76
C PRO A 68 -1.32 -10.24 -13.64
N LYS A 69 -0.25 -10.03 -14.42
CA LYS A 69 1.00 -10.81 -14.27
C LYS A 69 1.75 -10.31 -13.04
N LEU A 70 1.42 -10.87 -11.88
CA LEU A 70 2.17 -10.63 -10.65
C LEU A 70 3.42 -11.53 -10.66
N ARG A 71 4.61 -10.94 -10.69
CA ARG A 71 5.87 -11.69 -10.53
C ARG A 71 6.30 -11.66 -9.07
N LYS A 72 7.10 -12.64 -8.66
CA LYS A 72 7.66 -12.72 -7.30
C LYS A 72 8.40 -11.43 -6.89
N GLY A 73 9.11 -10.81 -7.84
CA GLY A 73 9.78 -9.50 -7.66
C GLY A 73 8.85 -8.28 -7.53
N ASP A 74 7.56 -8.38 -7.85
CA ASP A 74 6.56 -7.35 -7.55
C ASP A 74 6.06 -7.43 -6.09
N LEU A 75 6.25 -8.59 -5.47
CA LEU A 75 5.87 -8.90 -4.08
C LEU A 75 7.05 -8.75 -3.10
N GLU A 76 8.27 -8.84 -3.60
CA GLU A 76 9.50 -8.61 -2.85
C GLU A 76 9.88 -7.12 -2.91
N PHE A 77 9.76 -6.42 -1.79
CA PHE A 77 10.25 -5.04 -1.66
C PHE A 77 11.70 -4.94 -2.17
N PRO A 78 12.06 -3.94 -3.01
CA PRO A 78 13.44 -3.48 -2.98
C PRO A 78 13.67 -2.94 -1.56
N ARG A 79 14.60 -3.55 -0.83
CA ARG A 79 15.21 -2.89 0.32
C ARG A 79 15.68 -1.54 -0.20
N PHE A 80 15.08 -0.45 0.27
CA PHE A 80 15.61 0.89 0.02
C PHE A 80 16.97 0.97 0.73
N GLY A 81 18.00 0.59 0.01
CA GLY A 81 19.41 0.73 0.34
C GLY A 81 20.09 1.28 -0.90
N GLY A 82 20.19 2.61 -0.93
CA GLY A 82 21.10 3.44 -1.72
C GLY A 82 21.38 3.06 -3.18
N HIS A 83 20.78 3.79 -4.12
CA HIS A 83 21.50 4.19 -5.33
C HIS A 83 21.15 5.66 -5.65
N PRO A 84 22.14 6.55 -5.81
CA PRO A 84 21.89 7.92 -6.22
C PRO A 84 21.38 7.94 -7.67
N ILE A 85 20.31 8.69 -7.89
CA ILE A 85 19.89 9.11 -9.23
C ILE A 85 20.86 10.19 -9.73
N THR A 86 21.97 9.78 -10.33
CA THR A 86 22.75 10.66 -11.21
C THR A 86 22.17 10.54 -12.61
N GLY A 87 21.25 11.45 -12.92
CA GLY A 87 20.78 11.72 -14.28
C GLY A 87 21.57 12.88 -14.88
N ARG A 88 22.33 12.55 -15.92
CA ARG A 88 22.95 13.40 -16.95
C ARG A 88 24.12 14.32 -16.54
#